data_AF-A0A497QGI7-F1
#
_entry.id   AF-A0A497QGI7-F1
#
_cell.length_a   1.000
_cell.length_b   1.000
_cell.length_c   1.000
_cell.angle_alpha   90.00
_cell.angle_beta   90.00
_cell.angle_gamma   90.00
#
_symmetry.space_group_name_H-M   'P 1'
#
loop_
_entity.id
_entity.type
_entity.pdbx_description
1 polymer ?
#
loop_
_entity_poly.entity_id
_entity_poly.type
_entity_poly.pdbx_seq_one_letter_code
_entity_poly.pdbx_strand_id
1 'polypeptide(L)'
;MEFKREKWGGIKGDIIELLTNHTYWNLEGINSSIDELEIQLFCDKYMITDEKNMVTGEIADMDELGVNLKEPTKISEIFLRFGDLDHNFFLTDYELRTCAVLYSKKSGRKIVVKTTEPCVQVYTGNFMEGLNAWGIICKKHNAICLETQKPPNAVNFPQFRNSVILKQEIFTFIEQMNDNVFLYILQKLRKNILKKRQNRYCSK
;
A
#
# COMPACT_ATOMS: atom_id res chain seq x y z
N MET A 1 16.75 8.73 15.67
CA MET A 1 16.44 9.48 14.43
C MET A 1 15.41 10.54 14.80
N GLU A 2 15.75 11.81 14.71
CA GLU A 2 14.89 12.93 15.14
C GLU A 2 14.19 13.49 13.90
N PHE A 3 12.86 13.45 13.88
CA PHE A 3 12.07 13.92 12.73
C PHE A 3 11.72 15.41 12.90
N LYS A 4 12.19 16.23 11.95
CA LYS A 4 11.75 17.62 11.82
C LYS A 4 10.34 17.67 11.25
N ARG A 5 9.46 18.43 11.89
CA ARG A 5 8.13 18.76 11.36
C ARG A 5 8.23 20.08 10.61
N GLU A 6 7.80 20.10 9.36
CA GLU A 6 7.59 21.33 8.61
C GLU A 6 6.10 21.54 8.39
N LYS A 7 5.62 22.72 8.81
CA LYS A 7 4.22 23.12 8.68
C LYS A 7 4.08 23.94 7.40
N TRP A 8 3.43 23.36 6.40
CA TRP A 8 3.06 24.08 5.19
C TRP A 8 1.75 24.82 5.44
N GLY A 9 1.82 26.14 5.64
CA GLY A 9 0.65 27.01 5.77
C GLY A 9 0.44 27.82 4.50
N GLY A 10 -0.82 27.95 4.04
CA GLY A 10 -1.22 29.10 3.21
C GLY A 10 -1.93 28.86 1.87
N ILE A 11 -2.64 27.75 1.64
CA ILE A 11 -3.43 27.60 0.40
C ILE A 11 -4.92 27.85 0.70
N LYS A 12 -5.54 28.81 0.00
CA LYS A 12 -6.99 29.00 -0.05
C LYS A 12 -7.56 28.12 -1.17
N GLY A 13 -8.40 27.14 -0.82
CA GLY A 13 -9.02 26.18 -1.73
C GLY A 13 -8.92 24.74 -1.21
N ASP A 14 -9.76 23.84 -1.71
CA ASP A 14 -9.62 22.41 -1.42
C ASP A 14 -8.31 21.90 -2.05
N ILE A 15 -7.45 21.30 -1.23
CA ILE A 15 -6.24 20.61 -1.71
C ILE A 15 -6.60 19.15 -1.95
N ILE A 16 -6.27 18.64 -3.13
CA ILE A 16 -6.35 17.20 -3.43
C ILE A 16 -5.06 16.55 -2.96
N GLU A 17 -5.17 15.52 -2.14
CA GLU A 17 -4.04 14.76 -1.62
C GLU A 17 -4.21 13.26 -1.86
N LEU A 18 -3.18 12.70 -2.47
CA LEU A 18 -2.99 11.31 -2.83
C LEU A 18 -1.51 10.98 -2.63
N LEU A 19 -1.12 10.64 -1.40
CA LEU A 19 0.23 10.21 -1.09
C LEU A 19 0.29 8.70 -0.97
N THR A 20 1.41 8.14 -1.41
CA THR A 20 1.75 6.74 -1.25
C THR A 20 3.26 6.57 -1.22
N ASN A 21 3.73 5.34 -1.02
CA ASN A 21 5.13 4.97 -1.14
C ASN A 21 5.31 3.94 -2.25
N HIS A 22 6.04 4.31 -3.30
CA HIS A 22 6.24 3.48 -4.48
C HIS A 22 7.54 2.64 -4.39
N THR A 23 7.81 2.05 -3.21
CA THR A 23 8.99 1.20 -3.03
C THR A 23 8.80 -0.14 -3.72
N TYR A 24 9.81 -0.54 -4.48
CA TYR A 24 9.90 -1.84 -5.12
C TYR A 24 10.56 -2.85 -4.18
N TRP A 25 9.81 -3.88 -3.77
CA TRP A 25 10.28 -4.92 -2.86
C TRP A 25 10.69 -6.19 -3.59
N ASN A 26 11.82 -6.77 -3.19
CA ASN A 26 12.21 -8.13 -3.55
C ASN A 26 12.87 -8.81 -2.35
N LEU A 27 12.19 -9.79 -1.76
CA LEU A 27 12.62 -10.46 -0.53
C LEU A 27 13.75 -11.48 -0.73
N GLU A 28 14.08 -11.76 -1.99
CA GLU A 28 15.15 -12.66 -2.42
C GLU A 28 16.31 -11.91 -3.09
N GLY A 29 16.25 -10.57 -3.09
CA GLY A 29 17.25 -9.69 -3.69
C GLY A 29 17.03 -9.47 -5.19
N ILE A 30 17.53 -8.34 -5.67
CA ILE A 30 17.33 -7.78 -7.02
C ILE A 30 17.67 -8.71 -8.20
N ASN A 31 18.48 -9.75 -8.00
CA ASN A 31 18.80 -10.74 -9.04
C ASN A 31 17.73 -11.85 -9.19
N SER A 32 16.73 -11.89 -8.31
CA SER A 32 15.67 -12.91 -8.29
C SER A 32 14.37 -12.37 -8.88
N SER A 33 13.51 -13.24 -9.44
CA SER A 33 12.12 -12.86 -9.74
C SER A 33 11.27 -12.86 -8.47
N ILE A 34 10.11 -12.22 -8.52
CA ILE A 34 9.10 -12.29 -7.44
C ILE A 34 8.16 -13.50 -7.54
N ASP A 35 8.25 -14.30 -8.61
CA ASP A 35 7.33 -15.41 -8.93
C ASP A 35 7.05 -16.37 -7.77
N GLU A 36 8.08 -16.66 -6.96
CA GLU A 36 8.01 -17.59 -5.83
C GLU A 36 7.67 -16.91 -4.49
N LEU A 37 7.51 -15.58 -4.47
CA LEU A 37 7.01 -14.88 -3.30
C LEU A 37 5.52 -15.20 -3.13
N GLU A 38 5.09 -15.26 -1.87
CA GLU A 38 3.70 -15.41 -1.49
C GLU A 38 3.15 -14.05 -1.04
N ILE A 39 2.02 -13.65 -1.60
CA ILE A 39 1.26 -12.47 -1.20
C ILE A 39 -0.07 -12.89 -0.58
N GLN A 40 -0.47 -12.18 0.46
CA GLN A 40 -1.80 -12.26 1.07
C GLN A 40 -2.34 -10.84 1.24
N LEU A 41 -3.59 -10.62 0.85
CA LEU A 41 -4.31 -9.37 0.96
C LEU A 41 -5.51 -9.51 1.89
N PHE A 42 -5.71 -8.53 2.76
CA PHE A 42 -6.82 -8.49 3.71
C PHE A 42 -7.91 -7.55 3.19
N CYS A 43 -8.47 -7.91 2.03
CA CYS A 43 -9.48 -7.14 1.29
C CYS A 43 -10.53 -8.05 0.64
N ASP A 44 -11.70 -7.50 0.35
CA ASP A 44 -12.80 -8.24 -0.28
C ASP A 44 -13.11 -7.78 -1.71
N LYS A 45 -12.60 -6.62 -2.12
CA LYS A 45 -12.95 -6.00 -3.41
C LYS A 45 -11.75 -5.37 -4.10
N TYR A 46 -11.82 -5.22 -5.42
CA TYR A 46 -10.83 -4.50 -6.21
C TYR A 46 -11.51 -3.61 -7.27
N MET A 47 -10.76 -2.64 -7.78
CA MET A 47 -11.24 -1.74 -8.83
C MET A 47 -10.95 -2.33 -10.21
N ILE A 48 -11.95 -2.33 -11.09
CA ILE A 48 -11.81 -2.79 -12.47
C ILE A 48 -11.05 -1.75 -13.29
N THR A 49 -10.14 -2.23 -14.14
CA THR A 49 -9.42 -1.42 -15.14
C THR A 49 -9.84 -1.79 -16.56
N ASP A 50 -9.74 -0.83 -17.47
CA ASP A 50 -9.87 -1.06 -18.91
C ASP A 50 -8.58 -1.61 -19.53
N GLU A 51 -8.59 -1.83 -20.85
CA GLU A 51 -7.44 -2.32 -21.61
C GLU A 51 -6.21 -1.40 -21.61
N LYS A 52 -6.33 -0.17 -21.09
CA LYS A 52 -5.25 0.81 -20.94
C LYS A 52 -4.78 0.90 -19.49
N ASN A 53 -5.20 -0.01 -18.62
CA ASN A 53 -4.99 0.01 -17.17
C ASN A 53 -5.60 1.26 -16.50
N MET A 54 -6.60 1.88 -17.10
CA MET A 54 -7.31 3.01 -16.48
C MET A 54 -8.48 2.48 -15.67
N VAL A 55 -8.63 2.97 -14.45
CA VAL A 55 -9.74 2.56 -13.60
C VAL A 55 -11.08 3.05 -14.14
N THR A 56 -12.07 2.16 -14.19
CA THR A 56 -13.41 2.43 -14.73
C THR A 56 -14.36 3.04 -13.68
N GLY A 57 -14.03 2.88 -12.40
CA GLY A 57 -14.88 3.25 -11.26
C GLY A 57 -15.80 2.12 -10.79
N GLU A 58 -15.84 1.01 -11.53
CA GLU A 58 -16.52 -0.22 -11.13
C GLU A 58 -15.69 -0.99 -10.10
N ILE A 59 -16.38 -1.69 -9.20
CA ILE A 59 -15.78 -2.47 -8.12
C ILE A 59 -16.28 -3.91 -8.25
N ALA A 60 -15.35 -4.85 -8.32
CA ALA A 60 -15.63 -6.29 -8.36
C ALA A 60 -15.25 -6.96 -7.03
N ASP A 61 -15.87 -8.10 -6.76
CA ASP A 61 -15.50 -8.93 -5.61
C ASP A 61 -14.21 -9.70 -5.92
N MET A 62 -13.35 -9.91 -4.91
CA MET A 62 -12.07 -10.61 -5.06
C MET A 62 -12.21 -12.02 -5.63
N ASP A 63 -13.36 -12.66 -5.41
CA ASP A 63 -13.64 -14.01 -5.90
C ASP A 63 -13.68 -14.06 -7.44
N GLU A 64 -13.88 -12.90 -8.12
CA GLU A 64 -13.87 -12.79 -9.58
C GLU A 64 -12.46 -12.84 -10.19
N LEU A 65 -11.40 -12.70 -9.39
CA LEU A 65 -10.01 -12.80 -9.86
C LEU A 65 -9.61 -14.23 -10.29
N GLY A 66 -10.42 -15.23 -9.91
CA GLY A 66 -10.10 -16.64 -10.15
C GLY A 66 -8.95 -17.18 -9.27
N VAL A 67 -8.44 -16.37 -8.33
CA VAL A 67 -7.40 -16.73 -7.37
C VAL A 67 -7.73 -16.11 -6.00
N ASN A 68 -7.56 -16.89 -4.93
CA ASN A 68 -7.91 -16.46 -3.57
C ASN A 68 -6.73 -15.75 -2.88
N LEU A 69 -6.60 -14.44 -3.06
CA LEU A 69 -5.55 -13.65 -2.40
C LEU A 69 -5.80 -13.40 -0.90
N LYS A 70 -6.91 -13.87 -0.33
CA LYS A 70 -7.14 -13.79 1.13
C LYS A 70 -6.28 -14.79 1.91
N GLU A 71 -5.77 -15.80 1.22
CA GLU A 71 -4.77 -16.75 1.73
C GLU A 71 -3.40 -16.48 1.08
N PRO A 72 -2.28 -16.85 1.74
CA PRO A 72 -0.96 -16.77 1.13
C PRO A 72 -0.91 -17.49 -0.22
N THR A 73 -0.69 -16.73 -1.29
CA THR A 73 -0.75 -17.21 -2.66
C THR A 73 0.53 -16.83 -3.39
N LYS A 74 1.13 -17.79 -4.10
CA LYS A 74 2.32 -17.53 -4.92
C LYS A 74 2.00 -16.58 -6.06
N ILE A 75 2.88 -15.61 -6.30
CA ILE A 75 2.69 -14.63 -7.37
C ILE A 75 2.62 -15.31 -8.76
N SER A 76 3.38 -16.37 -8.99
CA SER A 76 3.28 -17.16 -10.24
C SER A 76 1.91 -17.76 -10.49
N GLU A 77 1.17 -18.17 -9.45
CA GLU A 77 -0.20 -18.68 -9.60
C GLU A 77 -1.19 -17.58 -10.01
N ILE A 78 -0.95 -16.35 -9.55
CA ILE A 78 -1.73 -15.17 -9.95
C ILE A 78 -1.50 -14.89 -11.43
N PHE A 79 -0.24 -14.89 -11.88
CA PHE A 79 0.10 -14.67 -13.28
C PHE A 79 -0.56 -15.69 -14.21
N LEU A 80 -0.69 -16.95 -13.77
CA LEU A 80 -1.34 -18.01 -14.55
C LEU A 80 -2.86 -17.85 -14.64
N ARG A 81 -3.52 -17.33 -13.61
CA ARG A 81 -4.99 -17.30 -13.50
C ARG A 81 -5.60 -15.96 -13.89
N PHE A 82 -4.88 -14.89 -13.59
CA PHE A 82 -5.35 -13.52 -13.72
C PHE A 82 -4.43 -12.69 -14.61
N GLY A 83 -3.12 -12.93 -14.53
CA GLY A 83 -2.10 -12.17 -15.24
C GLY A 83 -1.38 -11.19 -14.33
N ASP A 84 -0.73 -10.21 -14.95
CA ASP A 84 0.02 -9.16 -14.25
C ASP A 84 -0.91 -8.38 -13.30
N LEU A 85 -0.38 -7.99 -12.13
CA LEU A 85 -1.10 -7.09 -11.23
C LEU A 85 -0.65 -5.65 -11.46
N ASP A 86 -1.62 -4.79 -11.70
CA ASP A 86 -1.55 -3.33 -11.53
C ASP A 86 -2.92 -2.84 -11.05
N HIS A 87 -3.36 -3.38 -9.91
CA HIS A 87 -4.75 -3.24 -9.46
C HIS A 87 -4.84 -2.63 -8.06
N ASN A 88 -5.89 -1.82 -7.87
CA ASN A 88 -6.22 -1.21 -6.59
C ASN A 88 -7.22 -2.07 -5.82
N PHE A 89 -6.82 -2.53 -4.63
CA PHE A 89 -7.63 -3.36 -3.74
C PHE A 89 -8.22 -2.52 -2.61
N PHE A 90 -9.50 -2.71 -2.31
CA PHE A 90 -10.22 -1.96 -1.29
C PHE A 90 -10.12 -2.63 0.08
N LEU A 91 -9.63 -1.86 1.04
CA LEU A 91 -9.51 -2.23 2.43
C LEU A 91 -10.75 -1.74 3.18
N THR A 92 -11.40 -2.62 3.93
CA THR A 92 -12.56 -2.26 4.77
C THR A 92 -12.09 -1.37 5.92
N ASP A 93 -12.81 -0.29 6.24
CA ASP A 93 -12.54 0.69 7.32
C ASP A 93 -11.37 1.69 7.14
N TYR A 94 -11.13 2.56 8.14
CA TYR A 94 -10.04 3.56 8.18
C TYR A 94 -9.17 3.42 9.44
N GLU A 95 -9.32 2.31 10.18
CA GLU A 95 -8.52 2.03 11.37
C GLU A 95 -7.17 1.44 10.96
N LEU A 96 -6.19 1.54 11.84
CA LEU A 96 -4.87 0.95 11.57
C LEU A 96 -4.99 -0.58 11.58
N ARG A 97 -4.75 -1.20 10.43
CA ARG A 97 -4.86 -2.66 10.26
C ARG A 97 -3.83 -3.20 9.28
N THR A 98 -3.61 -4.51 9.32
CA THR A 98 -2.82 -5.20 8.29
C THR A 98 -3.61 -5.23 7.00
N CYS A 99 -3.00 -4.80 5.90
CA CYS A 99 -3.63 -4.82 4.57
C CYS A 99 -2.99 -5.84 3.64
N ALA A 100 -1.69 -6.10 3.79
CA ALA A 100 -0.95 -7.04 2.96
C ALA A 100 0.17 -7.72 3.74
N VAL A 101 0.49 -8.94 3.34
CA VAL A 101 1.68 -9.67 3.76
C VAL A 101 2.39 -10.16 2.51
N LEU A 102 3.70 -9.93 2.43
CA LEU A 102 4.57 -10.49 1.40
C LEU A 102 5.62 -11.37 2.09
N TYR A 103 5.82 -12.58 1.59
CA TYR A 103 6.70 -13.57 2.23
C TYR A 103 7.55 -14.30 1.19
N SER A 104 8.82 -14.55 1.53
CA SER A 104 9.68 -15.47 0.78
C SER A 104 9.95 -16.70 1.64
N LYS A 105 9.50 -17.87 1.18
CA LYS A 105 9.84 -19.14 1.82
C LYS A 105 11.34 -19.46 1.75
N LYS A 106 12.01 -19.01 0.69
CA LYS A 106 13.44 -19.28 0.45
C LYS A 106 14.33 -18.48 1.37
N SER A 107 14.07 -17.18 1.54
CA SER A 107 14.88 -16.33 2.42
C SER A 107 14.37 -16.28 3.86
N GLY A 108 13.13 -16.71 4.11
CA GLY A 108 12.44 -16.58 5.40
C GLY A 108 12.00 -15.16 5.73
N ARG A 109 12.23 -14.19 4.84
CA ARG A 109 11.89 -12.77 5.07
C ARG A 109 10.41 -12.51 4.85
N LYS A 110 9.88 -11.56 5.63
CA LYS A 110 8.48 -11.18 5.60
C LYS A 110 8.32 -9.66 5.66
N ILE A 111 7.40 -9.13 4.87
CA ILE A 111 6.85 -7.78 5.00
C ILE A 111 5.42 -7.90 5.50
N VAL A 112 5.10 -7.11 6.52
CA VAL A 112 3.72 -6.89 6.96
C VAL A 112 3.40 -5.42 6.74
N VAL A 113 2.42 -5.14 5.87
CA VAL A 113 1.99 -3.78 5.57
C VAL A 113 0.76 -3.48 6.41
N LYS A 114 0.84 -2.38 7.18
CA LYS A 114 -0.28 -1.85 7.94
C LYS A 114 -0.60 -0.44 7.48
N THR A 115 -1.89 -0.13 7.40
CA THR A 115 -2.33 1.18 6.90
C THR A 115 -3.66 1.61 7.51
N THR A 116 -3.90 2.92 7.45
CA THR A 116 -5.22 3.54 7.66
C THR A 116 -5.88 3.91 6.32
N GLU A 117 -5.16 3.79 5.21
CA GLU A 117 -5.68 4.07 3.88
C GLU A 117 -6.80 3.10 3.50
N PRO A 118 -7.75 3.52 2.64
CA PRO A 118 -8.85 2.67 2.21
C PRO A 118 -8.45 1.70 1.09
N CYS A 119 -7.25 1.82 0.52
CA CYS A 119 -6.81 0.95 -0.57
C CYS A 119 -5.33 0.56 -0.47
N VAL A 120 -4.98 -0.50 -1.19
CA VAL A 120 -3.61 -0.87 -1.54
C VAL A 120 -3.52 -1.16 -3.03
N GLN A 121 -2.64 -0.45 -3.74
CA GLN A 121 -2.23 -0.81 -5.10
C GLN A 121 -1.21 -1.95 -4.99
N VAL A 122 -1.41 -3.00 -5.78
CA VAL A 122 -0.42 -4.04 -5.99
C VAL A 122 0.05 -3.97 -7.43
N TYR A 123 1.31 -3.61 -7.61
CA TYR A 123 1.96 -3.55 -8.92
C TYR A 123 3.14 -4.51 -8.97
N THR A 124 3.11 -5.47 -9.90
CA THR A 124 4.12 -6.55 -10.00
C THR A 124 5.32 -6.19 -10.87
N GLY A 125 5.59 -4.91 -11.12
CA GLY A 125 6.78 -4.50 -11.88
C GLY A 125 6.70 -4.85 -13.37
N ASN A 126 5.52 -4.72 -13.96
CA ASN A 126 5.20 -5.19 -15.31
C ASN A 126 6.01 -4.48 -16.41
N PHE A 127 6.41 -3.23 -16.17
CA PHE A 127 7.10 -2.35 -17.12
C PHE A 127 8.54 -2.01 -16.69
N MET A 128 9.14 -2.78 -15.78
CA MET A 128 10.47 -2.45 -15.25
C MET A 128 11.63 -3.03 -16.07
N GLU A 129 11.35 -3.78 -17.13
CA GLU A 129 12.37 -4.41 -17.94
C GLU A 129 13.30 -3.38 -18.60
N GLY A 130 14.62 -3.60 -18.47
CA GLY A 130 15.65 -2.72 -19.01
C GLY A 130 16.05 -1.57 -18.09
N LEU A 131 15.34 -1.32 -16.98
CA LEU A 131 15.74 -0.30 -16.01
C LEU A 131 17.03 -0.71 -15.28
N ASN A 132 17.88 0.26 -14.96
CA ASN A 132 19.08 0.01 -14.15
C ASN A 132 18.82 0.36 -12.69
N ALA A 133 18.99 -0.60 -11.80
CA ALA A 133 18.91 -0.41 -10.36
C ALA A 133 20.17 -1.00 -9.70
N TRP A 134 20.99 -0.13 -9.11
CA TRP A 134 22.28 -0.46 -8.49
C TRP A 134 23.23 -1.28 -9.40
N GLY A 135 23.27 -0.95 -10.69
CA GLY A 135 24.14 -1.62 -11.67
C GLY A 135 23.57 -2.93 -12.21
N ILE A 136 22.34 -3.30 -11.84
CA ILE A 136 21.65 -4.50 -12.31
C ILE A 136 20.53 -4.08 -13.25
N ILE A 137 20.44 -4.74 -14.41
CA ILE A 137 19.36 -4.55 -15.37
C ILE A 137 18.16 -5.36 -14.90
N CYS A 138 17.10 -4.65 -14.54
CA CYS A 138 15.83 -5.22 -14.16
C CYS A 138 15.19 -5.95 -15.35
N LYS A 139 14.50 -7.04 -15.02
CA LYS A 139 13.59 -7.83 -15.84
C LYS A 139 12.17 -7.54 -15.37
N LYS A 140 11.20 -7.82 -16.24
CA LYS A 140 9.80 -7.89 -15.85
C LYS A 140 9.65 -8.78 -14.61
N HIS A 141 8.87 -8.31 -13.63
CA HIS A 141 8.62 -9.02 -12.36
C HIS A 141 9.82 -9.18 -11.43
N ASN A 142 10.83 -8.29 -11.52
CA ASN A 142 11.91 -8.30 -10.53
C ASN A 142 11.53 -7.72 -9.17
N ALA A 143 10.44 -6.97 -9.03
CA ALA A 143 10.00 -6.45 -7.75
C ALA A 143 8.51 -6.12 -7.74
N ILE A 144 7.95 -5.98 -6.53
CA ILE A 144 6.53 -5.68 -6.30
C ILE A 144 6.37 -4.41 -5.45
N CYS A 145 5.42 -3.56 -5.80
CA CYS A 145 4.99 -2.42 -5.01
C CYS A 145 3.74 -2.75 -4.21
N LEU A 146 3.66 -2.23 -2.98
CA LEU A 146 2.50 -2.33 -2.08
C LEU A 146 2.14 -0.91 -1.63
N GLU A 147 1.38 -0.21 -2.46
CA GLU A 147 1.18 1.23 -2.35
C GLU A 147 -0.15 1.50 -1.65
N THR A 148 -0.13 1.72 -0.33
CA THR A 148 -1.38 2.01 0.39
C THR A 148 -1.79 3.45 0.13
N GLN A 149 -3.01 3.65 -0.35
CA GLN A 149 -3.44 4.92 -0.91
C GLN A 149 -4.96 5.07 -0.86
N LYS A 150 -5.46 6.24 -1.28
CA LYS A 150 -6.87 6.44 -1.58
C LYS A 150 -7.19 5.93 -2.99
N PRO A 151 -8.48 5.74 -3.35
CA PRO A 151 -8.84 5.17 -4.64
C PRO A 151 -8.24 5.99 -5.80
N PRO A 152 -7.64 5.35 -6.80
CA PRO A 152 -7.13 6.04 -7.98
C PRO A 152 -8.27 6.76 -8.70
N ASN A 153 -7.95 7.89 -9.34
CA ASN A 153 -8.92 8.70 -10.07
C ASN A 153 -10.13 9.18 -9.23
N ALA A 154 -10.05 9.15 -7.90
CA ALA A 154 -11.15 9.49 -7.00
C ALA A 154 -11.76 10.89 -7.22
N VAL A 155 -11.00 11.85 -7.75
CA VAL A 155 -11.50 13.20 -8.10
C VAL A 155 -12.64 13.13 -9.13
N ASN A 156 -12.55 12.19 -10.08
CA ASN A 156 -13.47 12.04 -11.19
C ASN A 156 -14.64 11.11 -10.87
N PHE A 157 -14.55 10.33 -9.80
CA PHE A 157 -15.61 9.44 -9.32
C PHE A 157 -16.35 10.07 -8.13
N PRO A 158 -17.61 10.53 -8.30
CA PRO A 158 -18.36 11.23 -7.25
C PRO A 158 -18.39 10.52 -5.89
N GLN A 159 -18.45 9.18 -5.89
CA GLN A 159 -18.45 8.34 -4.70
C GLN A 159 -17.13 8.40 -3.91
N PHE A 160 -16.02 8.77 -4.55
CA PHE A 160 -14.69 8.83 -3.91
C PHE A 160 -14.15 10.25 -3.75
N ARG A 161 -14.74 11.26 -4.39
CA ARG A 161 -14.23 12.64 -4.42
C ARG A 161 -13.93 13.21 -3.04
N ASN A 162 -14.76 12.90 -2.05
CA ASN A 162 -14.57 13.40 -0.68
C ASN A 162 -13.39 12.76 0.07
N SER A 163 -12.86 11.63 -0.42
CA SER A 163 -11.73 10.93 0.19
C SER A 163 -10.40 11.66 -0.04
N VAL A 164 -10.25 12.33 -1.17
CA VAL A 164 -8.98 12.97 -1.59
C VAL A 164 -8.85 14.42 -1.17
N ILE A 165 -9.89 15.03 -0.60
CA ILE A 165 -9.80 16.38 -0.05
C ILE A 165 -8.94 16.32 1.22
N LEU A 166 -7.81 17.03 1.21
CA LEU A 166 -6.89 17.11 2.34
C LEU A 166 -7.58 17.77 3.53
N LYS A 167 -7.77 17.00 4.60
CA LYS A 167 -8.45 17.48 5.82
C LYS A 167 -7.50 17.88 6.96
N GLN A 168 -6.24 17.43 6.99
CA GLN A 168 -5.08 17.89 7.83
C GLN A 168 -3.93 16.84 7.86
N GLU A 169 -2.84 17.16 8.57
CA GLU A 169 -1.49 16.53 8.64
C GLU A 169 -1.38 15.00 8.41
N ILE A 170 -0.36 14.60 7.62
CA ILE A 170 -0.06 13.23 7.20
C ILE A 170 1.30 12.79 7.75
N PHE A 171 1.43 11.53 8.16
CA PHE A 171 2.70 10.94 8.61
C PHE A 171 2.90 9.55 7.98
N THR A 172 3.97 9.38 7.20
CA THR A 172 4.38 8.05 6.72
C THR A 172 5.52 7.52 7.60
N PHE A 173 5.42 6.28 8.07
CA PHE A 173 6.44 5.66 8.92
C PHE A 173 6.84 4.27 8.39
N ILE A 174 8.14 3.98 8.37
CA ILE A 174 8.64 2.65 8.01
C ILE A 174 9.47 2.17 9.18
N GLU A 175 9.14 1.00 9.74
CA GLU A 175 9.86 0.41 10.85
C GLU A 175 10.41 -0.95 10.44
N GLN A 176 11.72 -1.11 10.52
CA GLN A 176 12.34 -2.41 10.40
C GLN A 176 12.55 -3.00 11.81
N MET A 177 12.01 -4.19 12.06
CA MET A 177 12.26 -4.95 13.28
C MET A 177 12.88 -6.30 12.90
N ASN A 178 14.21 -6.43 13.06
CA ASN A 178 15.01 -7.59 12.65
C ASN A 178 14.97 -7.83 11.12
N ASP A 179 14.89 -9.10 10.69
CA ASP A 179 14.71 -9.51 9.28
C ASP A 179 13.27 -9.26 8.74
N ASN A 180 12.38 -8.76 9.60
CA ASN A 180 11.01 -8.40 9.22
C ASN A 180 10.90 -6.89 9.04
N VAL A 181 10.26 -6.46 7.94
CA VAL A 181 9.97 -5.06 7.68
C VAL A 181 8.48 -4.81 7.90
N PHE A 182 8.17 -3.86 8.78
CA PHE A 182 6.82 -3.37 9.01
C PHE A 182 6.67 -2.00 8.32
N LEU A 183 5.81 -1.96 7.32
CA LEU A 183 5.49 -0.70 6.62
C LEU A 183 4.22 -0.10 7.24
N TYR A 184 4.31 1.12 7.78
CA TYR A 184 3.21 1.83 8.44
C TYR A 184 2.88 3.14 7.71
N ILE A 185 1.86 3.13 6.86
CA ILE A 185 1.38 4.39 6.26
C ILE A 185 0.22 4.90 7.14
N LEU A 186 0.44 5.99 7.88
CA LEU A 186 -0.50 6.51 8.87
C LEU A 186 -1.07 7.88 8.47
N GLN A 187 -2.30 7.90 7.97
CA GLN A 187 -3.10 9.12 7.88
C GLN A 187 -3.96 9.25 9.14
N LYS A 188 -3.50 10.07 10.09
CA LYS A 188 -4.24 10.27 11.35
C LYS A 188 -5.26 11.39 11.19
N LEU A 189 -6.54 11.03 11.04
CA LEU A 189 -7.63 11.98 11.27
C LEU A 189 -7.62 12.41 12.75
N ARG A 190 -7.51 13.71 12.99
CA ARG A 190 -7.46 14.30 14.33
C ARG A 190 -8.82 14.16 15.05
N LYS A 191 -9.12 13.00 15.62
CA LYS A 191 -10.11 12.89 16.72
C LYS A 191 -9.38 13.00 18.05
N ASN A 192 -9.31 14.22 18.59
CA ASN A 192 -9.08 14.54 20.01
C ASN A 192 -8.28 13.52 20.86
N ILE A 193 -6.99 13.29 20.54
CA ILE A 193 -6.04 12.75 21.53
C ILE A 193 -5.46 13.93 22.33
N LEU A 194 -6.34 14.59 23.08
CA LEU A 194 -6.02 15.49 24.17
C LEU A 194 -6.94 15.13 25.32
N LYS A 195 -6.59 14.08 26.07
CA LYS A 195 -6.90 13.87 27.50
C LYS A 195 -6.38 12.51 27.96
N LYS A 196 -5.10 12.46 28.36
CA LYS A 196 -4.57 11.60 29.45
C LYS A 196 -3.12 11.99 29.76
N ARG A 197 -2.93 13.25 30.13
CA ARG A 197 -1.78 13.72 30.92
C ARG A 197 -2.23 14.88 31.81
N GLN A 198 -3.09 14.56 32.77
CA GLN A 198 -3.23 15.34 34.01
C GLN A 198 -3.34 14.33 35.15
N ASN A 199 -2.70 14.68 36.26
CA ASN A 199 -2.57 13.94 37.53
C ASN A 199 -1.42 12.93 37.58
N ARG A 200 -0.20 13.46 37.71
CA ARG A 200 0.80 12.90 38.63
C ARG A 200 1.87 13.95 38.96
N TYR A 201 1.48 15.00 39.68
CA TYR A 201 2.36 15.75 40.59
C TYR A 201 1.48 16.41 41.66
N CYS A 202 1.17 15.63 42.70
CA CYS A 202 0.80 16.09 44.03
C CYS A 202 1.15 14.96 45.01
N SER A 203 1.75 15.34 46.15
CA SER A 203 2.51 14.54 47.13
C SER A 203 3.96 14.24 46.68
N LYS A 204 5.02 14.68 47.38
CA LYS A 204 5.19 15.24 48.74
C LYS A 204 6.11 16.44 48.70
#